data_AF-A0A0P9SJP7-F1
#
_entry.id   AF-A0A0P9SJP7-F1
#
_cell.length_a   1.000
_cell.length_b   1.000
_cell.length_c   1.000
_cell.angle_alpha   90.00
_cell.angle_beta   90.00
_cell.angle_gamma   90.00
#
_symmetry.space_group_name_H-M   'P 1'
#
loop_
_entity.id
_entity.type
_entity.pdbx_description
1 polymer ?
#
loop_
_entity_poly.entity_id
_entity_poly.type
_entity_poly.pdbx_seq_one_letter_code
_entity_poly.pdbx_strand_id
1 'polypeptide(L)'
;MVSVGDFCSVGKASDLLVVEAMWKQRGGVVRLCKLSNGLQLALPEERLTLSTDPVGAFRKHMDKIVRASRKKSRASAKPVFESNPACEFAEYLAITKDEGATYRIKSITYFLILLESEYLTPHYSLKALWRDVCVKCDLLDIDPPTLGFVRDRLHSRHRSLLHEMIGR
;
A
#
# COMPACT_ATOMS: atom_id res chain seq x y z
N MET A 1 -3.46 -14.53 -9.36
CA MET A 1 -4.85 -14.04 -9.32
C MET A 1 -4.81 -12.64 -8.76
N VAL A 2 -5.36 -11.65 -9.47
CA VAL A 2 -5.43 -10.26 -8.97
C VAL A 2 -6.43 -10.16 -7.81
N SER A 3 -6.17 -9.29 -6.84
CA SER A 3 -7.06 -9.02 -5.71
C SER A 3 -7.07 -7.56 -5.30
N VAL A 4 -8.14 -7.14 -4.61
CA VAL A 4 -8.25 -5.79 -4.04
C VAL A 4 -7.09 -5.52 -3.07
N GLY A 5 -6.48 -4.35 -3.20
CA GLY A 5 -5.28 -3.95 -2.45
C GLY A 5 -3.96 -4.39 -3.08
N ASP A 6 -3.98 -5.08 -4.23
CA ASP A 6 -2.75 -5.37 -4.96
C ASP A 6 -2.16 -4.15 -5.63
N PHE A 7 -0.83 -4.05 -5.53
CA PHE A 7 -0.05 -3.08 -6.26
C PHE A 7 0.35 -3.63 -7.62
N CYS A 8 0.11 -2.84 -8.66
CA CYS A 8 0.34 -3.22 -10.05
C CYS A 8 0.79 -2.04 -10.91
N SER A 9 1.23 -2.36 -12.12
CA SER A 9 1.49 -1.41 -13.20
C SER A 9 0.74 -1.80 -14.47
N VAL A 10 0.62 -0.85 -15.40
CA VAL A 10 0.00 -1.07 -16.70
C VAL A 10 1.04 -0.76 -17.79
N GLY A 11 1.40 -1.78 -18.56
CA GLY A 11 2.40 -1.66 -19.64
C GLY A 11 3.78 -1.25 -19.14
N LYS A 12 4.44 -0.33 -19.86
CA LYS A 12 5.78 0.20 -19.50
C LYS A 12 5.74 1.38 -18.53
N ALA A 13 4.56 1.80 -18.06
CA ALA A 13 4.42 2.94 -17.18
C ALA A 13 5.04 2.66 -15.80
N SER A 14 5.80 3.63 -15.27
CA SER A 14 6.48 3.51 -13.97
C SER A 14 5.60 3.88 -12.76
N ASP A 15 4.32 4.16 -12.99
CA ASP A 15 3.43 4.59 -11.94
C ASP A 15 2.78 3.40 -11.24
N LEU A 16 2.76 3.48 -9.91
CA LEU A 16 2.15 2.46 -9.07
C LEU A 16 0.64 2.68 -9.01
N LEU A 17 -0.11 1.61 -9.31
CA LEU A 17 -1.55 1.57 -9.15
C LEU A 17 -1.93 0.59 -8.04
N VAL A 18 -3.05 0.86 -7.39
CA VAL A 18 -3.69 -0.07 -6.45
C VAL A 18 -5.00 -0.57 -7.05
N VAL A 19 -5.29 -1.87 -6.88
CA VAL A 19 -6.58 -2.44 -7.21
C VAL A 19 -7.60 -2.04 -6.14
N GLU A 20 -8.64 -1.32 -6.52
CA GLU A 20 -9.70 -0.90 -5.59
C GLU A 20 -10.92 -1.82 -5.59
N ALA A 21 -11.27 -2.37 -6.75
CA ALA A 21 -12.44 -3.21 -6.94
C ALA A 21 -12.25 -4.14 -8.14
N MET A 22 -12.98 -5.25 -8.14
CA MET A 22 -12.98 -6.24 -9.21
C MET A 22 -14.40 -6.70 -9.51
N TRP A 23 -14.76 -6.78 -10.80
CA TRP A 23 -16.05 -7.28 -11.25
C TRP A 23 -15.86 -8.47 -12.18
N LYS A 24 -15.77 -9.68 -11.60
CA LYS A 24 -15.63 -10.92 -12.37
C LYS A 24 -16.77 -11.11 -13.38
N GLN A 25 -18.00 -10.76 -12.98
CA GLN A 25 -19.18 -10.88 -13.84
C GLN A 25 -19.22 -9.88 -15.02
N ARG A 26 -18.36 -8.86 -15.02
CA ARG A 26 -18.26 -7.86 -16.10
C ARG A 26 -17.01 -8.09 -16.94
N GLY A 27 -16.72 -9.35 -17.27
CA GLY A 27 -15.57 -9.70 -18.12
C GLY A 27 -14.21 -9.44 -17.46
N GLY A 28 -14.09 -9.63 -16.14
CA GLY A 28 -12.80 -9.49 -15.44
C GLY A 28 -12.29 -8.05 -15.33
N VAL A 29 -13.18 -7.04 -15.39
CA VAL A 29 -12.78 -5.64 -15.25
C VAL A 29 -12.37 -5.32 -13.82
N VAL A 30 -11.24 -4.62 -13.70
CA VAL A 30 -10.62 -4.19 -12.46
C VAL A 30 -10.61 -2.67 -12.38
N ARG A 31 -11.07 -2.10 -11.24
CA ARG A 31 -10.90 -0.68 -10.94
C ARG A 31 -9.55 -0.46 -10.27
N LEU A 32 -8.80 0.49 -10.79
CA LEU A 32 -7.48 0.86 -10.32
C LEU A 32 -7.45 2.32 -9.93
N CYS A 33 -6.67 2.65 -8.92
CA CYS A 33 -6.32 4.03 -8.58
C CYS A 33 -4.82 4.24 -8.72
N LYS A 34 -4.44 5.28 -9.48
CA LYS A 34 -3.05 5.69 -9.67
C LYS A 34 -2.57 6.51 -8.47
N LEU A 35 -1.61 6.00 -7.71
CA LEU A 35 -1.22 6.60 -6.43
C LEU A 35 -0.50 7.95 -6.56
N SER A 36 0.02 8.29 -7.74
CA SER A 36 0.67 9.59 -7.94
C SER A 36 -0.33 10.74 -7.93
N ASN A 37 -1.56 10.56 -8.42
CA ASN A 37 -2.50 11.65 -8.69
C ASN A 37 -4.00 11.29 -8.50
N GLY A 38 -4.32 10.09 -8.05
CA GLY A 38 -5.70 9.66 -7.80
C GLY A 38 -6.49 9.29 -9.05
N LEU A 39 -5.86 9.23 -10.23
CA LEU A 39 -6.56 8.88 -11.47
C LEU A 39 -7.15 7.46 -11.36
N GLN A 40 -8.46 7.37 -11.57
CA GLN A 40 -9.19 6.11 -11.59
C GLN A 40 -9.20 5.53 -13.00
N LEU A 41 -8.89 4.23 -13.11
CA LEU A 41 -8.89 3.49 -14.37
C LEU A 41 -9.76 2.24 -14.23
N ALA A 42 -10.37 1.81 -15.33
CA ALA A 42 -11.05 0.53 -15.42
C ALA A 42 -10.42 -0.25 -16.58
N LEU A 43 -9.76 -1.37 -16.27
CA LEU A 43 -9.03 -2.17 -17.26
C LEU A 43 -9.32 -3.66 -17.06
N PRO A 44 -9.26 -4.46 -18.13
CA PRO A 44 -9.24 -5.92 -18.02
C PRO A 44 -8.03 -6.41 -17.19
N GLU A 45 -8.21 -7.49 -16.42
CA GLU A 45 -7.18 -8.09 -15.56
C GLU A 45 -5.90 -8.44 -16.35
N GLU A 46 -6.03 -8.85 -17.61
CA GLU A 46 -4.93 -9.31 -18.46
C GLU A 46 -3.95 -8.19 -18.83
N ARG A 47 -4.35 -6.92 -18.65
CA ARG A 47 -3.50 -5.75 -18.91
C ARG A 47 -2.66 -5.34 -17.70
N LEU A 48 -2.82 -6.03 -16.57
CA LEU A 48 -2.17 -5.70 -15.31
C LEU A 48 -0.92 -6.54 -15.11
N THR A 49 0.16 -5.88 -14.71
CA THR A 49 1.35 -6.56 -14.19
C THR A 49 1.39 -6.37 -12.69
N LEU A 50 1.13 -7.45 -11.93
CA LEU A 50 1.25 -7.44 -10.47
C LEU A 50 2.70 -7.27 -10.05
N SER A 51 2.94 -6.49 -8.99
CA SER A 51 4.28 -6.42 -8.40
C SER A 51 4.64 -7.74 -7.71
N THR A 52 5.80 -8.29 -8.05
CA THR A 52 6.40 -9.44 -7.35
C THR A 52 6.92 -9.04 -5.96
N ASP A 53 7.35 -7.79 -5.81
CA ASP A 53 7.77 -7.16 -4.56
C ASP A 53 6.84 -5.96 -4.26
N PRO A 54 5.70 -6.17 -3.58
CA PRO A 54 4.72 -5.11 -3.35
C PRO A 54 5.22 -4.06 -2.36
N VAL A 55 5.97 -4.48 -1.33
CA VAL A 55 6.53 -3.60 -0.31
C VAL A 55 7.59 -2.69 -0.92
N GLY A 56 8.53 -3.23 -1.69
CA GLY A 56 9.53 -2.44 -2.40
C GLY A 56 8.93 -1.55 -3.50
N ALA A 57 7.90 -2.00 -4.21
CA ALA A 57 7.20 -1.16 -5.18
C ALA A 57 6.55 0.06 -4.51
N PHE A 58 5.88 -0.13 -3.36
CA PHE A 58 5.31 0.97 -2.59
C PHE A 58 6.40 1.90 -2.03
N ARG A 59 7.51 1.38 -1.51
CA ARG A 59 8.67 2.18 -1.07
C ARG A 59 9.23 3.05 -2.20
N LYS A 60 9.40 2.50 -3.40
CA LYS A 60 9.84 3.27 -4.58
C LYS A 60 8.84 4.38 -4.95
N HIS A 61 7.53 4.11 -4.82
CA HIS A 61 6.52 5.13 -5.01
C HIS A 61 6.63 6.26 -3.98
N MET A 62 6.79 5.93 -2.69
CA MET A 62 6.98 6.93 -1.64
C MET A 62 8.21 7.79 -1.90
N ASP A 63 9.36 7.18 -2.19
CA ASP A 63 10.61 7.87 -2.51
C ASP A 63 10.45 8.82 -3.72
N LYS A 64 9.74 8.39 -4.77
CA LYS A 64 9.43 9.24 -5.94
C LYS A 64 8.63 10.48 -5.54
N ILE A 65 7.59 10.33 -4.72
CA ILE A 65 6.74 11.45 -4.27
C ILE A 65 7.50 12.38 -3.34
N VAL A 66 8.22 11.84 -2.35
CA VAL A 66 9.05 12.60 -1.41
C VAL A 66 10.11 13.40 -2.16
N ARG A 67 10.87 12.78 -3.08
CA ARG A 67 11.86 13.49 -3.90
C ARG A 67 11.24 14.56 -4.77
N ALA A 68 10.06 14.32 -5.35
CA ALA A 68 9.36 15.33 -6.15
C ALA A 68 8.93 16.53 -5.30
N SER A 69 8.39 16.29 -4.10
CA SER A 69 8.03 17.33 -3.13
C SER A 69 9.25 18.12 -2.67
N ARG A 70 10.34 17.45 -2.27
CA ARG A 70 11.61 18.09 -1.90
C ARG A 70 12.19 18.92 -3.02
N LYS A 71 12.09 18.51 -4.29
CA LYS A 71 12.53 19.32 -5.44
C LYS A 71 11.70 20.60 -5.59
N LYS A 72 10.39 20.53 -5.40
CA LYS A 72 9.51 21.71 -5.38
C LYS A 72 9.86 22.64 -4.21
N SER A 73 10.13 22.09 -3.03
CA SER A 73 10.48 22.83 -1.81
C SER A 73 11.91 23.42 -1.83
N ARG A 74 12.90 22.70 -2.40
CA ARG A 74 14.30 23.14 -2.54
C ARG A 74 14.49 24.34 -3.49
N ALA A 75 13.47 24.74 -4.25
CA ALA A 75 13.44 26.07 -4.84
C ALA A 75 13.47 27.19 -3.76
N SER A 76 13.31 26.85 -2.47
CA SER A 76 13.26 27.78 -1.35
C SER A 76 14.17 27.46 -0.13
N ALA A 77 14.87 26.32 -0.02
CA ALA A 77 15.80 26.08 1.10
C ALA A 77 16.84 24.93 0.86
N LYS A 78 18.04 25.07 1.47
CA LYS A 78 19.18 24.13 1.42
C LYS A 78 18.88 22.81 2.15
N PRO A 79 19.50 21.69 1.75
CA PRO A 79 19.15 20.39 2.30
C PRO A 79 20.02 19.99 3.47
N VAL A 80 19.38 19.51 4.54
CA VAL A 80 19.98 18.59 5.48
C VAL A 80 18.89 17.56 5.78
N PHE A 81 19.16 16.30 5.50
CA PHE A 81 18.73 15.12 6.27
C PHE A 81 19.23 13.88 5.53
N GLU A 82 20.07 13.09 6.19
CA GLU A 82 20.37 11.72 5.77
C GLU A 82 19.06 10.93 5.70
N SER A 83 18.83 10.22 4.60
CA SER A 83 17.58 9.52 4.35
C SER A 83 17.44 8.31 5.27
N ASN A 84 16.76 8.49 6.40
CA ASN A 84 16.26 7.40 7.21
C ASN A 84 14.89 6.95 6.64
N PRO A 85 14.67 5.65 6.35
CA PRO A 85 13.37 5.13 5.87
C PRO A 85 12.17 5.52 6.73
N ALA A 86 12.34 5.65 8.05
CA ALA A 86 11.27 6.12 8.94
C ALA A 86 10.90 7.59 8.66
N CYS A 87 11.89 8.44 8.37
CA CYS A 87 11.67 9.84 8.00
C CYS A 87 10.99 9.97 6.63
N GLU A 88 11.33 9.11 5.66
CA GLU A 88 10.70 9.11 4.32
C GLU A 88 9.20 8.77 4.40
N PHE A 89 8.84 7.80 5.25
CA PHE A 89 7.43 7.44 5.44
C PHE A 89 6.64 8.58 6.11
N ALA A 90 7.20 9.19 7.16
CA ALA A 90 6.58 10.33 7.84
C ALA A 90 6.38 11.51 6.88
N GLU A 91 7.37 11.81 6.05
CA GLU A 91 7.29 12.87 5.03
C GLU A 91 6.25 12.54 3.96
N TYR A 92 6.19 11.29 3.49
CA TYR A 92 5.16 10.85 2.54
C TYR A 92 3.74 11.01 3.10
N LEU A 93 3.55 10.70 4.39
CA LEU A 93 2.28 10.89 5.06
C LEU A 93 1.92 12.37 5.20
N ALA A 94 2.88 13.22 5.59
CA ALA A 94 2.68 14.67 5.65
C ALA A 94 2.26 15.23 4.28
N ILE A 95 3.00 14.89 3.21
CA ILE A 95 2.64 15.29 1.84
C ILE A 95 1.24 14.80 1.47
N THR A 96 0.88 13.58 1.84
CA THR A 96 -0.44 13.01 1.56
C THR A 96 -1.56 13.79 2.25
N LYS A 97 -1.35 14.20 3.51
CA LYS A 97 -2.30 15.03 4.26
C LYS A 97 -2.38 16.44 3.66
N ASP A 98 -1.25 17.08 3.37
CA ASP A 98 -1.16 18.43 2.81
C ASP A 98 -1.81 18.53 1.41
N GLU A 99 -1.61 17.51 0.56
CA GLU A 99 -2.22 17.43 -0.78
C GLU A 99 -3.72 17.04 -0.74
N GLY A 100 -4.27 16.68 0.42
CA GLY A 100 -5.62 16.12 0.53
C GLY A 100 -5.78 14.79 -0.25
N ALA A 101 -4.70 14.05 -0.44
CA ALA A 101 -4.63 12.85 -1.28
C ALA A 101 -5.18 11.60 -0.57
N THR A 102 -6.44 11.66 -0.12
CA THR A 102 -7.11 10.62 0.68
C THR A 102 -7.10 9.24 0.02
N TYR A 103 -7.06 9.18 -1.31
CA TYR A 103 -6.94 7.93 -2.07
C TYR A 103 -5.66 7.13 -1.75
N ARG A 104 -4.61 7.75 -1.19
CA ARG A 104 -3.39 7.06 -0.75
C ARG A 104 -3.54 6.38 0.61
N ILE A 105 -4.45 6.85 1.47
CA ILE A 105 -4.59 6.36 2.86
C ILE A 105 -4.89 4.87 2.91
N LYS A 106 -5.85 4.41 2.09
CA LYS A 106 -6.18 2.98 2.00
C LYS A 106 -5.00 2.14 1.52
N SER A 107 -4.19 2.68 0.61
CA SER A 107 -2.97 2.02 0.12
C SER A 107 -1.86 1.98 1.16
N ILE A 108 -1.75 2.99 2.01
CA ILE A 108 -0.86 2.99 3.17
C ILE A 108 -1.26 1.84 4.11
N THR A 109 -2.54 1.67 4.42
CA THR A 109 -3.01 0.55 5.24
C THR A 109 -2.68 -0.81 4.62
N TYR A 110 -2.86 -0.97 3.30
CA TYR A 110 -2.45 -2.20 2.60
C TYR A 110 -0.94 -2.45 2.71
N PHE A 111 -0.14 -1.41 2.56
CA PHE A 111 1.31 -1.49 2.72
C PHE A 111 1.71 -1.90 4.14
N LEU A 112 1.09 -1.33 5.18
CA LEU A 112 1.35 -1.68 6.57
C LEU A 112 1.05 -3.16 6.86
N ILE A 113 -0.09 -3.67 6.36
CA ILE A 113 -0.43 -5.10 6.51
C ILE A 113 0.65 -5.99 5.89
N LEU A 114 1.12 -5.65 4.69
CA LEU A 114 2.14 -6.43 4.00
C LEU A 114 3.49 -6.35 4.74
N LEU A 115 3.90 -5.15 5.14
CA LEU A 115 5.14 -4.92 5.86
C LEU A 115 5.17 -5.71 7.18
N GLU A 116 4.08 -5.69 7.95
CA GLU A 116 3.99 -6.46 9.19
C GLU A 116 3.95 -7.96 8.96
N SER A 117 3.38 -8.40 7.83
CA SER A 117 3.38 -9.81 7.47
C SER A 117 4.75 -10.36 7.04
N GLU A 118 5.75 -9.50 6.79
CA GLU A 118 7.12 -9.95 6.49
C GLU A 118 7.88 -10.37 7.77
N TYR A 119 7.52 -9.84 8.93
CA TYR A 119 8.20 -10.10 10.21
C TYR A 119 7.61 -11.29 10.98
N LEU A 120 6.88 -12.16 10.28
CA LEU A 120 6.14 -13.24 10.91
C LEU A 120 7.06 -14.33 11.42
N THR A 121 7.13 -14.42 12.75
CA THR A 121 7.67 -15.57 13.46
C THR A 121 6.60 -16.63 13.62
N PRO A 122 6.97 -17.90 13.88
CA PRO A 122 6.01 -19.00 13.93
C PRO A 122 4.82 -18.80 14.87
N HIS A 123 4.86 -17.88 15.84
CA HIS A 123 3.80 -17.71 16.86
C HIS A 123 2.84 -16.54 16.59
N TYR A 124 2.95 -15.88 15.45
CA TYR A 124 2.27 -14.62 15.22
C TYR A 124 0.85 -14.81 14.65
N SER A 125 -0.17 -14.69 15.51
CA SER A 125 -1.59 -14.90 15.13
C SER A 125 -2.18 -13.77 14.27
N LEU A 126 -3.25 -14.04 13.53
CA LEU A 126 -3.96 -13.02 12.73
C LEU A 126 -4.42 -11.84 13.60
N LYS A 127 -4.82 -12.13 14.84
CA LYS A 127 -5.25 -11.12 15.81
C LYS A 127 -4.09 -10.26 16.29
N ALA A 128 -2.89 -10.84 16.44
CA ALA A 128 -1.67 -10.09 16.77
C ALA A 128 -1.29 -9.15 15.63
N LEU A 129 -1.24 -9.66 14.39
CA LEU A 129 -1.01 -8.83 13.20
C LEU A 129 -1.98 -7.66 13.11
N TRP A 130 -3.28 -7.94 13.25
CA TRP A 130 -4.29 -6.89 13.19
C TRP A 130 -4.09 -5.82 14.26
N ARG A 131 -3.75 -6.21 15.50
CA ARG A 131 -3.48 -5.26 16.58
C ARG A 131 -2.25 -4.39 16.28
N ASP A 132 -1.18 -4.98 15.78
CA ASP A 132 0.04 -4.23 15.48
C ASP A 132 -0.18 -3.24 14.33
N VAL A 133 -0.94 -3.65 13.30
CA VAL A 133 -1.40 -2.74 12.24
C VAL A 133 -2.27 -1.61 12.81
N CYS A 134 -3.18 -1.89 13.75
CA CYS A 134 -4.00 -0.86 14.38
C CYS A 134 -3.13 0.14 15.16
N VAL A 135 -2.19 -0.34 15.97
CA VAL A 135 -1.25 0.53 16.70
C VAL A 135 -0.48 1.44 15.74
N LYS A 136 0.00 0.89 14.61
CA LYS A 136 0.66 1.70 13.58
C LYS A 136 -0.28 2.72 12.94
N CYS A 137 -1.52 2.36 12.64
CA CYS A 137 -2.52 3.29 12.12
C CYS A 137 -2.79 4.43 13.11
N ASP A 138 -2.96 4.13 14.40
CA ASP A 138 -3.19 5.12 15.45
C ASP A 138 -2.01 6.10 15.57
N LEU A 139 -0.77 5.60 15.55
CA LEU A 139 0.45 6.44 15.57
C LEU A 139 0.56 7.37 14.36
N LEU A 140 -0.11 7.03 13.26
CA LEU A 140 -0.09 7.78 12.01
C LEU A 140 -1.34 8.64 11.81
N ASP A 141 -2.29 8.60 12.75
CA ASP A 141 -3.58 9.27 12.65
C ASP A 141 -4.29 8.85 11.33
N ILE A 142 -4.42 7.52 11.18
CA ILE A 142 -5.16 6.82 10.13
C ILE A 142 -6.20 5.94 10.80
N ASP A 143 -7.42 5.91 10.27
CA ASP A 143 -8.47 5.04 10.81
C ASP A 143 -8.01 3.57 10.84
N PRO A 144 -8.13 2.88 11.99
CA PRO A 144 -7.66 1.50 12.12
C PRO A 144 -8.49 0.55 11.25
N PRO A 145 -7.86 -0.43 10.58
CA PRO A 145 -8.59 -1.40 9.78
C PRO A 145 -9.37 -2.38 10.65
N THR A 146 -10.43 -2.95 10.09
CA THR A 146 -11.12 -4.08 10.74
C THR A 146 -10.30 -5.37 10.62
N LEU A 147 -10.53 -6.31 11.54
CA LEU A 147 -9.92 -7.64 11.46
C LEU A 147 -10.28 -8.36 10.15
N GLY A 148 -11.52 -8.17 9.66
CA GLY A 148 -11.97 -8.70 8.37
C GLY A 148 -11.15 -8.17 7.20
N PHE A 149 -10.86 -6.87 7.20
CA PHE A 149 -10.04 -6.25 6.16
C PHE A 149 -8.61 -6.82 6.12
N VAL A 150 -7.97 -7.02 7.28
CA VAL A 150 -6.64 -7.64 7.36
C VAL A 150 -6.68 -9.10 6.90
N ARG A 151 -7.70 -9.86 7.32
CA ARG A 151 -7.92 -11.25 6.89
C ARG A 151 -8.06 -11.36 5.38
N ASP A 152 -8.93 -10.56 4.78
CA ASP A 152 -9.19 -10.58 3.34
C ASP A 152 -7.92 -10.25 2.55
N ARG A 153 -7.15 -9.27 3.06
CA ARG A 153 -5.87 -8.92 2.45
C ARG A 153 -4.88 -10.06 2.49
N LEU A 154 -4.72 -10.74 3.63
CA LEU A 154 -3.83 -11.90 3.73
C LEU A 154 -4.33 -13.09 2.90
N HIS A 155 -5.63 -13.35 2.88
CA HIS A 155 -6.19 -14.47 2.12
C HIS A 155 -5.86 -14.36 0.63
N SER A 156 -5.86 -13.13 0.10
CA SER A 156 -5.57 -12.88 -1.31
C SER A 156 -4.13 -13.16 -1.74
N ARG A 157 -3.16 -13.06 -0.82
CA ARG A 157 -1.73 -12.98 -1.18
C ARG A 157 -0.83 -13.94 -0.41
N HIS A 158 -1.20 -14.26 0.83
CA HIS A 158 -0.49 -15.15 1.73
C HIS A 158 -1.46 -16.19 2.30
N ARG A 159 -2.13 -16.95 1.43
CA ARG A 159 -3.15 -17.93 1.86
C ARG A 159 -2.58 -19.01 2.79
N SER A 160 -1.37 -19.50 2.52
CA SER A 160 -0.66 -20.47 3.38
C SER A 160 -0.43 -19.89 4.78
N LEU A 161 0.11 -18.68 4.83
CA LEU A 161 0.33 -17.94 6.07
C LEU A 161 -0.97 -17.74 6.86
N LEU A 162 -2.06 -17.35 6.20
CA LEU A 162 -3.35 -17.19 6.85
C LEU A 162 -3.84 -18.51 7.47
N HIS A 163 -3.64 -19.65 6.80
CA HIS A 163 -3.99 -20.95 7.34
C HIS A 163 -3.16 -21.31 8.58
N GLU A 164 -1.86 -20.98 8.60
CA GLU A 164 -1.00 -21.15 9.79
C GLU A 164 -1.46 -20.26 10.96
N MET A 165 -1.95 -19.06 10.67
CA MET A 165 -2.43 -18.10 11.67
C MET A 165 -3.81 -18.44 12.25
N ILE A 166 -4.65 -19.19 11.51
CA ILE A 166 -6.02 -19.59 11.92
C ILE A 166 -6.03 -20.99 12.55
N GLY A 167 -5.16 -21.89 12.12
CA GLY A 167 -5.07 -23.28 12.62
C GLY A 167 -4.48 -23.42 14.03
N ARG A 168 -4.36 -22.31 14.77
CA ARG A 168 -3.84 -22.21 16.13
C ARG A 168 -4.79 -21.37 16.97
#